data_AF-A0A418N5D6-F1
#
_entry.id   AF-A0A418N5D6-F1
#
_cell.length_a   1.000
_cell.length_b   1.000
_cell.length_c   1.000
_cell.angle_alpha   90.00
_cell.angle_beta   90.00
_cell.angle_gamma   90.00
#
_symmetry.space_group_name_H-M   'P 1'
#
loop_
_entity.id
_entity.type
_entity.pdbx_description
1 polymer ?
#
loop_
_entity_poly.entity_id
_entity_poly.type
_entity_poly.pdbx_seq_one_letter_code
_entity_poly.pdbx_strand_id
1 'polypeptide(L)'
;MAQKTGRKPLGKNKRKHDIMLRFNDKELGMVKKILASYDLDFEKRGIAAPFLRRLILDKEAVEEKKLPDFSANLIYQINKIGININQLTTVARAKNLRSPSAKLESEVERANELLMKIMELLNEKLHK
;
A
#
# COMPACT_ATOMS: atom_id res chain seq x y z
N MET A 1 -25.28 -26.83 25.57
CA MET A 1 -25.29 -25.86 24.45
C MET A 1 -24.15 -24.87 24.67
N ALA A 2 -23.11 -24.89 23.82
CA ALA A 2 -21.90 -24.09 24.05
C ALA A 2 -22.19 -22.58 23.92
N GLN A 3 -21.97 -21.83 25.01
CA GLN A 3 -22.02 -20.37 24.98
C GLN A 3 -20.86 -19.86 24.11
N LYS A 4 -21.17 -19.21 22.99
CA LYS A 4 -20.18 -18.62 22.09
C LYS A 4 -19.54 -17.40 22.77
N THR A 5 -18.45 -17.62 23.48
CA THR A 5 -17.54 -16.61 24.04
C THR A 5 -16.72 -15.95 22.92
N GLY A 6 -17.38 -15.19 22.07
CA GLY A 6 -16.75 -14.48 20.95
C GLY A 6 -17.31 -13.07 20.75
N ARG A 7 -16.65 -12.30 19.87
CA ARG A 7 -17.08 -10.96 19.44
C ARG A 7 -18.53 -11.01 18.98
N LYS A 8 -19.38 -10.15 19.57
CA LYS A 8 -20.82 -10.04 19.25
C LYS A 8 -20.99 -9.99 17.72
N PRO A 9 -21.77 -10.90 17.11
CA PRO A 9 -22.01 -10.86 15.67
C PRO A 9 -22.62 -9.50 15.34
N LEU A 10 -22.10 -8.82 14.32
CA LEU A 10 -22.73 -7.60 13.82
C LEU A 10 -24.15 -8.00 13.41
N GLY A 11 -25.15 -7.51 14.16
CA GLY A 11 -26.54 -7.83 13.91
C GLY A 11 -26.97 -7.40 12.51
N LYS A 12 -28.15 -7.84 12.08
CA LYS A 12 -28.76 -7.52 10.77
C LYS A 12 -28.93 -6.00 10.51
N ASN A 13 -28.67 -5.16 11.50
CA ASN A 13 -28.91 -3.72 11.49
C ASN A 13 -27.62 -2.89 11.36
N LYS A 14 -26.64 -3.32 10.54
CA LYS A 14 -25.60 -2.38 10.13
C LYS A 14 -26.28 -1.30 9.28
N ARG A 15 -26.48 -0.11 9.86
CA ARG A 15 -27.19 1.00 9.22
C ARG A 15 -26.52 1.28 7.87
N LYS A 16 -27.30 1.16 6.79
CA LYS A 16 -26.91 1.66 5.47
C LYS A 16 -27.25 3.14 5.45
N HIS A 17 -26.21 3.97 5.29
CA HIS A 17 -26.37 5.40 5.06
C HIS A 17 -25.98 5.65 3.62
N ASP A 18 -26.98 5.93 2.79
CA ASP A 18 -26.79 6.27 1.39
C ASP A 18 -26.83 7.80 1.24
N ILE A 19 -25.81 8.37 0.60
CA ILE A 19 -25.69 9.80 0.35
C ILE A 19 -25.60 9.98 -1.16
N MET A 20 -26.50 10.81 -1.71
CA MET A 20 -26.48 11.17 -3.13
C MET A 20 -25.79 12.51 -3.30
N LEU A 21 -24.71 12.54 -4.07
CA LEU A 21 -24.02 13.76 -4.45
C LEU A 21 -24.42 14.12 -5.88
N ARG A 22 -24.80 15.38 -6.10
CA ARG A 22 -25.07 15.93 -7.44
C ARG A 22 -23.93 16.85 -7.82
N PHE A 23 -23.45 16.70 -9.04
CA PHE A 23 -22.41 17.54 -9.62
C PHE A 23 -22.97 18.23 -10.86
N ASN A 24 -22.60 19.50 -11.07
CA ASN A 24 -22.71 20.11 -12.38
C ASN A 24 -21.54 19.67 -13.29
N ASP A 25 -21.59 20.01 -14.57
CA ASP A 25 -20.58 19.57 -15.55
C ASP A 25 -19.16 20.05 -15.20
N LYS A 26 -19.03 21.26 -14.66
CA LYS A 26 -17.73 21.82 -14.26
C LYS A 26 -17.15 21.09 -13.06
N GLU A 27 -17.96 20.85 -12.03
CA GLU A 27 -17.59 20.10 -10.83
C GLU A 27 -17.23 18.65 -11.17
N LEU A 28 -18.03 18.00 -12.03
CA LEU A 28 -17.75 16.66 -12.50
C LEU A 28 -16.41 16.62 -13.24
N GLY A 29 -16.13 17.62 -14.08
CA GLY A 29 -14.84 17.79 -14.75
C GLY A 29 -13.67 17.92 -13.77
N MET A 30 -13.84 18.65 -12.67
CA MET A 30 -12.81 18.73 -11.62
C MET A 30 -12.60 17.38 -10.92
N VAL A 31 -13.67 16.67 -10.57
CA VAL A 31 -13.58 15.34 -9.95
C VAL A 31 -12.85 14.35 -10.86
N LYS A 32 -13.15 14.36 -12.16
CA LYS A 32 -12.45 13.53 -13.16
C LYS A 32 -10.96 13.87 -13.23
N LYS A 33 -10.60 15.16 -13.23
CA LYS A 33 -9.19 15.59 -13.23
C LYS A 33 -8.43 15.13 -11.99
N ILE A 34 -9.05 15.23 -10.81
CA ILE A 34 -8.45 14.78 -9.55
C ILE A 34 -8.25 13.27 -9.58
N LEU A 35 -9.23 12.49 -10.04
CA LEU A 35 -9.07 11.04 -10.15
C LEU A 35 -7.94 10.67 -11.13
N ALA A 36 -7.86 11.36 -12.27
CA ALA A 36 -6.80 11.16 -13.24
C ALA A 36 -5.39 11.44 -12.67
N SER A 37 -5.24 12.43 -11.77
CA SER A 37 -3.93 12.68 -11.12
C SER A 37 -3.47 11.55 -10.20
N TYR A 38 -4.36 10.65 -9.80
CA TYR A 38 -4.03 9.42 -9.05
C TYR A 38 -4.00 8.17 -9.95
N ASP A 39 -4.00 8.34 -11.28
CA ASP A 39 -4.11 7.25 -12.27
C ASP A 39 -5.38 6.40 -12.07
N LEU A 40 -6.46 7.03 -11.60
CA LEU A 40 -7.75 6.40 -11.36
C LEU A 40 -8.74 6.76 -12.47
N ASP A 41 -9.35 5.73 -13.04
CA ASP A 41 -10.35 5.87 -14.09
C ASP A 41 -11.76 6.07 -13.51
N PHE A 42 -12.37 7.22 -13.78
CA PHE A 42 -13.71 7.55 -13.30
C PHE A 42 -14.79 6.58 -13.82
N GLU A 43 -14.64 6.07 -15.04
CA GLU A 43 -15.65 5.22 -15.68
C GLU A 43 -15.65 3.78 -15.12
N LYS A 44 -14.58 3.39 -14.41
CA LYS A 44 -14.51 2.08 -13.76
C LYS A 44 -15.41 2.03 -12.52
N ARG A 45 -16.26 1.00 -12.48
CA ARG A 45 -17.15 0.74 -11.35
C ARG A 45 -16.36 0.58 -10.06
N GLY A 46 -16.78 1.30 -9.03
CA GLY A 46 -16.16 1.21 -7.70
C GLY A 46 -14.92 2.08 -7.51
N ILE A 47 -14.63 3.02 -8.41
CA ILE A 47 -13.54 3.99 -8.23
C ILE A 47 -14.06 5.31 -7.66
N ALA A 48 -14.98 5.97 -8.35
CA ALA A 48 -15.44 7.31 -7.98
C ALA A 48 -16.07 7.37 -6.58
N ALA A 49 -16.98 6.46 -6.24
CA ALA A 49 -17.68 6.49 -4.95
C ALA A 49 -16.75 6.19 -3.75
N PRO A 50 -15.88 5.15 -3.77
CA PRO A 50 -14.91 4.94 -2.71
C PRO A 50 -13.89 6.07 -2.55
N PHE A 51 -13.45 6.66 -3.67
CA PHE A 51 -12.54 7.80 -3.65
C PHE A 51 -13.17 9.01 -2.96
N LEU A 52 -14.37 9.42 -3.39
CA LEU A 52 -15.10 10.54 -2.77
C LEU A 52 -15.40 10.29 -1.30
N ARG A 53 -15.79 9.06 -0.95
CA ARG A 53 -16.01 8.67 0.44
C ARG A 53 -14.75 8.85 1.28
N ARG A 54 -13.59 8.41 0.76
CA ARG A 54 -12.31 8.56 1.46
C ARG A 54 -11.93 10.03 1.60
N LEU A 55 -12.04 10.82 0.52
CA LEU A 55 -11.74 12.25 0.53
C LEU A 55 -12.57 13.03 1.57
N ILE A 56 -13.87 12.74 1.66
CA ILE A 56 -14.77 13.38 2.63
C ILE A 56 -14.40 12.98 4.07
N LEU A 57 -14.19 11.68 4.31
CA LEU A 57 -13.85 11.17 5.63
C LEU A 57 -12.48 11.66 6.12
N ASP A 58 -11.49 11.76 5.22
CA ASP A 58 -10.14 12.21 5.57
C ASP A 58 -10.09 13.73 5.82
N LYS A 59 -11.04 14.51 5.27
CA LYS A 59 -11.18 15.95 5.53
C LYS A 59 -11.79 16.24 6.91
N GLU A 60 -12.66 15.36 7.41
CA GLU A 60 -13.35 15.52 8.70
C GLU A 60 -12.63 14.83 9.88
N ALA A 61 -11.66 13.95 9.61
CA ALA A 61 -10.95 13.21 10.64
C ALA A 61 -9.79 14.00 11.27
N VAL A 62 -9.75 14.05 12.61
CA VAL A 62 -8.56 14.42 13.40
C VAL A 62 -7.39 13.54 12.96
N GLU A 63 -6.17 14.08 12.85
CA GLU A 63 -5.01 13.38 12.26
C GLU A 63 -4.79 11.95 12.79
N GLU A 64 -5.06 11.71 14.07
CA GLU A 64 -4.95 10.39 14.72
C GLU A 64 -5.96 9.33 14.23
N LYS A 65 -7.06 9.75 13.58
CA LYS A 65 -8.13 8.87 13.09
C LYS A 65 -8.20 8.78 11.57
N LYS A 66 -7.30 9.45 10.84
CA LYS A 66 -7.20 9.29 9.39
C LYS A 66 -6.88 7.84 9.07
N LEU A 67 -7.47 7.33 7.97
CA LEU A 67 -7.14 5.99 7.49
C LEU A 67 -5.62 5.92 7.29
N PRO A 68 -4.95 4.79 7.61
CA PRO A 68 -3.52 4.69 7.41
C PRO A 68 -3.24 5.01 5.95
N ASP A 69 -2.48 6.08 5.73
CA ASP A 69 -2.11 6.47 4.39
C ASP A 69 -1.32 5.33 3.73
N PHE A 70 -1.21 5.37 2.41
CA PHE A 70 -0.32 4.49 1.64
C PHE A 70 1.05 4.30 2.31
N SER A 71 1.49 5.28 3.10
CA SER A 71 2.67 5.25 3.98
C SER A 71 2.71 4.08 4.96
N ALA A 72 1.63 3.70 5.66
CA ALA A 72 1.69 2.64 6.67
C ALA A 72 1.90 1.25 6.04
N ASN A 73 1.24 0.99 4.90
CA ASN A 73 1.47 -0.24 4.13
C ASN A 73 2.86 -0.22 3.50
N LEU A 74 3.30 0.92 2.97
CA LEU A 74 4.65 1.08 2.43
C LEU A 74 5.73 0.84 3.49
N ILE A 75 5.60 1.43 4.67
CA ILE A 75 6.50 1.23 5.82
C ILE A 75 6.53 -0.26 6.21
N TYR A 76 5.37 -0.92 6.25
CA TYR A 76 5.30 -2.35 6.53
C TYR A 76 6.05 -3.20 5.49
N GLN A 77 5.88 -2.88 4.20
CA GLN A 77 6.59 -3.59 3.13
C GLN A 77 8.10 -3.32 3.17
N ILE A 78 8.52 -2.08 3.42
CA ILE A 78 9.94 -1.71 3.59
C ILE A 78 10.55 -2.48 4.78
N ASN A 79 9.84 -2.56 5.90
CA ASN A 79 10.30 -3.32 7.06
C ASN A 79 10.46 -4.81 6.76
N LYS A 80 9.55 -5.40 5.98
CA LYS A 80 9.71 -6.80 5.53
C LYS A 80 10.93 -6.98 4.63
N ILE A 81 11.18 -6.06 3.70
CA ILE A 81 12.37 -6.10 2.84
C ILE A 81 13.63 -6.03 3.69
N GLY A 82 13.70 -5.09 4.64
CA GLY A 82 14.82 -4.95 5.57
C GLY A 82 15.10 -6.22 6.39
N ILE A 83 14.04 -6.88 6.89
CA ILE A 83 14.18 -8.15 7.62
C ILE A 83 14.77 -9.25 6.71
N ASN A 84 14.27 -9.39 5.49
CA ASN A 84 14.78 -10.41 4.55
C ASN A 84 16.24 -10.15 4.16
N ILE A 85 16.62 -8.88 3.95
CA ILE A 85 18.02 -8.49 3.70
C ILE A 85 18.90 -8.88 4.89
N ASN A 86 18.46 -8.59 6.12
CA ASN A 86 19.22 -8.92 7.31
C ASN A 86 19.40 -10.44 7.51
N GLN A 87 18.39 -11.23 7.11
CA GLN A 87 18.50 -12.68 7.12
C GLN A 87 19.52 -13.17 6.07
N LEU A 88 19.50 -12.62 4.85
CA LEU A 88 20.45 -12.95 3.80
C LEU A 88 21.89 -12.61 4.19
N THR A 89 22.14 -11.42 4.77
CA THR A 89 23.48 -11.02 5.21
C THR A 89 23.99 -11.90 6.35
N THR A 90 23.11 -12.28 7.29
CA THR A 90 23.46 -13.20 8.38
C THR A 90 23.83 -14.59 7.84
N VAL A 91 23.05 -15.11 6.90
CA VAL A 91 23.32 -16.41 6.25
C VAL A 91 24.61 -16.35 5.43
N ALA A 92 24.82 -15.29 4.67
CA ALA A 92 26.04 -15.05 3.90
C ALA A 92 27.27 -15.02 4.80
N ARG A 93 27.23 -14.26 5.90
CA ARG A 93 28.31 -14.17 6.89
C ARG A 93 28.60 -15.53 7.52
N ALA A 94 27.57 -16.25 7.93
CA ALA A 94 27.71 -17.59 8.51
C ALA A 94 28.27 -18.61 7.51
N LYS A 95 27.90 -18.53 6.22
CA LYS A 95 28.45 -19.37 5.16
C LYS A 95 29.91 -19.03 4.86
N ASN A 96 30.27 -17.74 4.80
CA ASN A 96 31.65 -17.29 4.60
C ASN A 96 32.59 -17.74 5.72
N LEU A 97 32.10 -17.74 6.97
CA LEU A 97 32.84 -18.25 8.14
C LEU A 97 33.01 -19.78 8.12
N ARG A 98 32.08 -20.54 7.50
CA ARG A 98 32.10 -22.01 7.43
C ARG A 98 32.83 -22.57 6.21
N SER A 99 32.91 -21.82 5.12
CA SER A 99 33.66 -22.17 3.91
C SER A 99 33.89 -20.88 3.11
N PRO A 100 35.15 -20.40 2.97
CA PRO A 100 35.44 -19.27 2.12
C PRO A 100 35.37 -19.77 0.67
N SER A 101 34.18 -19.77 0.11
CA SER A 101 33.94 -20.29 -1.24
C SER A 101 33.41 -19.18 -2.14
N ALA A 102 33.94 -19.14 -3.36
CA ALA A 102 33.72 -18.18 -4.44
C ALA A 102 32.26 -17.88 -4.84
N LYS A 103 31.25 -18.44 -4.14
CA LYS A 103 29.83 -18.22 -4.40
C LYS A 103 29.27 -16.94 -3.79
N LEU A 104 29.86 -16.43 -2.69
CA LEU A 104 29.32 -15.21 -2.07
C LEU A 104 29.40 -14.00 -3.00
N GLU A 105 30.51 -13.86 -3.74
CA GLU A 105 30.72 -12.77 -4.68
C GLU A 105 29.60 -12.74 -5.74
N SER A 106 29.29 -13.90 -6.32
CA SER A 106 28.19 -14.04 -7.28
C SER A 106 26.79 -13.76 -6.70
N GLU A 107 26.57 -14.06 -5.41
CA GLU A 107 25.30 -13.77 -4.74
C GLU A 107 25.16 -12.28 -4.41
N VAL A 108 26.25 -11.60 -4.03
CA VAL A 108 26.29 -10.15 -3.77
C VAL A 108 26.09 -9.37 -5.07
N GLU A 109 26.73 -9.80 -6.15
CA GLU A 109 26.61 -9.18 -7.47
C GLU A 109 25.15 -9.23 -7.97
N ARG A 110 24.51 -10.39 -7.82
CA ARG A 110 23.10 -10.58 -8.18
C ARG A 110 22.15 -9.75 -7.30
N ALA A 111 22.47 -9.57 -6.02
CA ALA A 111 21.68 -8.71 -5.13
C ALA A 111 21.79 -7.23 -5.53
N ASN A 112 22.98 -6.77 -5.93
CA ASN A 112 23.20 -5.41 -6.43
C ASN A 112 22.48 -5.15 -7.76
N GLU A 113 22.47 -6.10 -8.69
CA GLU A 113 21.70 -5.99 -9.94
C GLU A 113 20.20 -5.82 -9.68
N LEU A 114 19.65 -6.60 -8.73
CA LEU A 114 18.24 -6.51 -8.37
C LEU A 114 17.91 -5.18 -7.70
N LEU A 115 18.81 -4.66 -6.85
CA LEU A 115 18.65 -3.33 -6.25
C LEU A 115 18.67 -2.21 -7.29
N MET A 116 19.57 -2.29 -8.28
CA MET A 116 19.61 -1.33 -9.39
C MET A 116 18.32 -1.33 -10.20
N LYS A 117 17.79 -2.52 -10.54
CA LYS A 117 16.49 -2.62 -11.24
C LYS A 117 15.34 -2.04 -10.43
N ILE A 118 15.35 -2.23 -9.11
CA ILE A 118 14.34 -1.62 -8.24
C ILE A 118 14.47 -0.10 -8.23
N MET A 119 15.70 0.43 -8.17
CA MET A 119 15.94 1.87 -8.26
C MET A 119 15.49 2.47 -9.59
N GLU A 120 15.78 1.81 -10.72
CA GLU A 120 15.29 2.24 -12.04
C GLU A 120 13.77 2.29 -12.11
N LEU A 121 13.09 1.22 -11.69
CA LEU A 121 11.62 1.16 -11.67
C LEU A 121 11.00 2.20 -10.74
N LEU A 122 11.67 2.53 -9.63
CA LEU A 122 11.24 3.60 -8.72
C LEU A 122 11.45 4.98 -9.36
N ASN A 123 12.57 5.19 -10.05
CA ASN A 123 12.90 6.46 -10.69
C ASN A 123 12.00 6.74 -11.90
N GLU A 124 11.69 5.71 -12.70
CA GLU A 124 10.70 5.79 -13.80
C GLU A 124 9.30 6.14 -13.31
N LYS A 125 8.94 5.72 -12.09
CA LYS A 125 7.66 6.07 -11.45
C LYS A 125 7.66 7.45 -10.78
N LEU A 126 8.83 8.00 -10.45
CA LEU A 126 8.98 9.31 -9.82
C LEU A 126 9.04 10.47 -10.85
N HIS A 127 9.40 10.15 -12.10
CA HIS A 127 9.52 11.11 -13.21
C HIS A 127 8.40 10.99 -14.27
N LYS A 128 7.33 10.25 -13.96
CA LYS A 128 6.03 10.32 -14.64
C LYS A 128 5.03 11.02 -13.74
#